data_AF-A0A936GL52-F1
#
_entry.id   AF-A0A936GL52-F1
#
_cell.length_a   1.000
_cell.length_b   1.000
_cell.length_c   1.000
_cell.angle_alpha   90.00
_cell.angle_beta   90.00
_cell.angle_gamma   90.00
#
_symmetry.space_group_name_H-M   'P 1'
#
loop_
_entity.id
_entity.type
_entity.pdbx_description
1 polymer ?
#
loop_
_entity_poly.entity_id
_entity_poly.type
_entity_poly.pdbx_seq_one_letter_code
_entity_poly.pdbx_strand_id
1 'polypeptide(L)'
;MKKELADGQTIPFNTKMMKSFWSEEKNADTFLKFMPPLKQKLYKNVAEILEENKAKSVLDFGCGNGNQLEFLNDNIEVGLYDINKFIASETFSKYSKTKNV
;
A
#
# COMPACT_ATOMS: atom_id res chain seq x y z
N MET A 1 25.46 8.80 -18.21
CA MET A 1 25.86 10.23 -18.23
C MET A 1 25.48 10.83 -16.87
N LYS A 2 26.45 11.15 -16.00
CA LYS A 2 26.20 11.74 -14.68
C LYS A 2 26.09 13.27 -14.84
N LYS A 3 25.02 13.89 -14.34
CA LYS A 3 24.97 15.34 -14.09
C LYS A 3 25.14 15.55 -12.59
N GLU A 4 26.20 16.24 -12.20
CA GLU A 4 26.43 16.70 -10.83
C GLU A 4 25.63 17.98 -10.58
N LEU A 5 25.06 18.13 -9.38
CA LEU A 5 24.53 19.39 -8.85
C LEU A 5 25.52 19.94 -7.81
N ALA A 6 25.44 21.25 -7.57
CA ALA A 6 26.48 22.14 -7.07
C ALA A 6 26.91 21.97 -5.59
N ASP A 7 26.50 20.89 -4.93
CA ASP A 7 26.61 20.71 -3.48
C ASP A 7 27.19 19.35 -3.07
N GLY A 8 27.75 18.58 -4.01
CA GLY A 8 28.57 17.40 -3.70
C GLY A 8 27.81 16.23 -3.05
N GLN A 9 26.48 16.32 -2.90
CA GLN A 9 25.67 15.20 -2.44
C GLN A 9 25.28 14.33 -3.64
N THR A 10 25.87 13.13 -3.70
CA THR A 10 25.39 12.07 -4.60
C THR A 10 24.10 11.49 -4.03
N ILE A 11 22.95 11.89 -4.57
CA ILE A 11 21.71 11.13 -4.37
C ILE A 11 21.93 9.76 -5.04
N PRO A 12 21.81 8.64 -4.32
CA PRO A 12 21.97 7.33 -4.93
C PRO A 12 21.03 7.24 -6.13
N PHE A 13 21.54 6.82 -7.30
CA PHE A 13 20.80 6.73 -8.56
C PHE A 13 19.47 5.96 -8.40
N ASN A 14 19.39 5.11 -7.37
CA ASN A 14 18.25 4.30 -6.99
C ASN A 14 17.08 5.12 -6.38
N THR A 15 17.35 6.17 -5.59
CA THR A 15 16.32 6.85 -4.80
C THR A 15 15.45 7.79 -5.65
N LYS A 16 16.05 8.45 -6.66
CA LYS A 16 15.33 9.39 -7.53
C LYS A 16 14.47 8.65 -8.56
N MET A 17 14.95 7.52 -9.07
CA MET A 17 14.23 6.68 -10.03
C MET A 17 13.09 5.90 -9.36
N MET A 18 13.29 5.39 -8.14
CA MET A 18 12.21 4.75 -7.38
C MET A 18 11.09 5.73 -7.01
N LYS A 19 11.45 6.96 -6.62
CA LYS A 19 10.44 7.99 -6.35
C LYS A 19 9.67 8.32 -7.63
N SER A 20 10.33 8.47 -8.78
CA SER A 20 9.62 8.76 -10.04
C SER A 20 8.69 7.62 -10.45
N PHE A 21 9.17 6.37 -10.40
CA PHE A 21 8.42 5.19 -10.83
C PHE A 21 7.08 5.02 -10.10
N TRP A 22 7.07 5.16 -8.76
CA TRP A 22 5.85 5.04 -7.95
C TRP A 22 5.00 6.33 -7.91
N SER A 23 5.59 7.49 -8.25
CA SER A 23 4.86 8.75 -8.39
C SER A 23 4.20 8.93 -9.76
N GLU A 24 4.59 8.13 -10.76
CA GLU A 24 3.98 8.14 -12.08
C GLU A 24 2.62 7.42 -12.04
N GLU A 25 1.53 8.19 -12.17
CA GLU A 25 0.14 7.68 -12.13
C GLU A 25 -0.08 6.44 -12.99
N LYS A 26 0.52 6.36 -14.20
CA LYS A 26 0.39 5.22 -15.12
C LYS A 26 0.94 3.90 -14.57
N ASN A 27 2.05 3.94 -13.83
CA ASN A 27 2.67 2.73 -13.28
C ASN A 27 1.90 2.26 -12.05
N ALA A 28 1.49 3.19 -11.19
CA ALA A 28 0.61 2.93 -10.05
C ALA A 28 -0.71 2.31 -10.54
N ASP A 29 -1.35 2.91 -11.55
CA ASP A 29 -2.58 2.40 -12.17
C ASP A 29 -2.45 0.99 -12.72
N THR A 30 -1.35 0.71 -13.42
CA THR A 30 -1.10 -0.61 -14.02
C THR A 30 -0.92 -1.67 -12.94
N PHE A 31 -0.22 -1.34 -11.85
CA PHE A 31 -0.03 -2.24 -10.72
C PHE A 31 -1.34 -2.46 -9.93
N LEU A 32 -2.15 -1.42 -9.75
CA LEU A 32 -3.47 -1.51 -9.12
C LEU A 32 -4.42 -2.39 -9.94
N LYS A 33 -4.35 -2.33 -11.28
CA LYS A 33 -5.13 -3.16 -12.20
C LYS A 33 -4.63 -4.61 -12.28
N PHE A 34 -3.39 -4.88 -11.90
CA PHE A 34 -2.84 -6.23 -11.90
C PHE A 34 -3.39 -7.04 -10.71
N MET A 35 -4.36 -7.91 -11.00
CA MET A 35 -4.91 -8.91 -10.07
C MET A 35 -4.45 -10.31 -10.46
N PRO A 36 -3.30 -10.80 -9.96
CA PRO A 36 -2.89 -12.18 -10.18
C PRO A 36 -3.93 -13.13 -9.55
N PRO A 37 -4.15 -14.32 -10.15
CA PRO A 37 -5.20 -15.26 -9.74
C PRO A 37 -5.15 -15.69 -8.26
N LEU A 38 -3.99 -15.57 -7.62
CA LEU A 38 -3.75 -16.00 -6.24
C LEU A 38 -4.04 -14.91 -5.18
N LYS A 39 -4.34 -13.67 -5.60
CA LYS A 39 -4.40 -12.51 -4.70
C LYS A 39 -5.55 -12.60 -3.68
N GLN A 40 -6.72 -13.12 -4.08
CA GLN A 40 -7.86 -13.30 -3.15
C GLN A 40 -7.58 -14.38 -2.09
N LYS A 41 -6.96 -15.50 -2.49
CA LYS A 41 -6.59 -16.56 -1.53
C LYS A 41 -5.59 -16.04 -0.50
N LEU A 42 -4.60 -15.27 -0.95
CA LEU A 42 -3.62 -14.66 -0.06
C LEU A 42 -4.29 -13.73 0.97
N TYR A 43 -5.21 -12.86 0.54
CA TYR A 43 -5.90 -11.95 1.45
C TYR A 43 -6.78 -12.66 2.48
N LYS A 44 -7.45 -13.75 2.08
CA LYS A 44 -8.21 -14.61 2.99
C LYS A 44 -7.30 -15.26 4.03
N ASN A 45 -6.19 -15.87 3.59
CA ASN A 45 -5.25 -16.50 4.50
C ASN A 45 -4.68 -15.50 5.52
N VAL A 46 -4.39 -14.26 5.11
CA VAL A 46 -3.94 -13.21 6.04
C VAL A 46 -5.03 -12.88 7.07
N ALA A 47 -6.29 -12.75 6.64
CA ALA A 47 -7.40 -12.51 7.55
C ALA A 47 -7.58 -13.66 8.56
N GLU A 48 -7.52 -14.91 8.10
CA GLU A 48 -7.58 -16.12 8.95
C GLU A 48 -6.46 -16.11 10.00
N ILE A 49 -5.22 -15.83 9.61
CA ILE A 49 -4.08 -15.75 10.53
C ILE A 49 -4.33 -14.67 11.60
N LEU A 50 -4.83 -13.49 11.21
CA LEU A 50 -5.11 -12.41 12.17
C LEU A 50 -6.23 -12.79 13.15
N GLU A 51 -7.27 -13.47 12.67
CA GLU A 51 -8.38 -13.94 13.50
C GLU A 51 -7.94 -15.02 14.50
N GLU A 52 -7.19 -16.03 14.03
CA GLU A 52 -6.65 -17.10 14.87
C GLU A 52 -5.77 -16.55 16.01
N ASN A 53 -5.01 -15.50 15.71
CA ASN A 53 -4.14 -14.84 16.66
C ASN A 53 -4.85 -13.75 17.49
N LYS A 54 -6.15 -13.53 17.27
CA LYS A 54 -6.95 -12.50 17.94
C LYS A 54 -6.29 -11.12 17.86
N ALA A 55 -5.74 -10.79 16.70
CA ALA A 55 -5.10 -9.50 16.47
C ALA A 55 -6.12 -8.37 16.66
N LYS A 56 -5.70 -7.29 17.33
CA LYS A 56 -6.53 -6.10 17.53
C LYS A 56 -6.20 -4.98 16.54
N SER A 57 -4.99 -4.99 16.00
CA SER A 57 -4.51 -3.96 15.09
C SER A 57 -3.52 -4.54 14.08
N VAL A 58 -3.48 -4.00 12.86
CA VAL A 58 -2.54 -4.37 11.80
C VAL A 58 -2.11 -3.13 11.00
N LEU A 59 -0.91 -3.17 10.44
CA LEU A 59 -0.42 -2.15 9.50
C LEU A 59 -0.33 -2.77 8.09
N ASP A 60 -1.03 -2.17 7.13
CA ASP A 60 -1.02 -2.58 5.72
C ASP A 60 -0.12 -1.65 4.90
N PHE A 61 1.08 -2.13 4.57
CA PHE A 61 2.06 -1.41 3.76
C PHE A 61 1.88 -1.72 2.28
N GLY A 62 1.76 -0.67 1.46
CA GLY A 62 1.35 -0.80 0.07
C GLY A 62 -0.13 -1.14 -0.04
N CYS A 63 -0.96 -0.48 0.78
CA CYS A 63 -2.38 -0.79 0.92
C CYS A 63 -3.15 -0.69 -0.42
N GLY A 64 -2.63 0.08 -1.38
CA GLY A 64 -3.27 0.26 -2.67
C GLY A 64 -4.73 0.69 -2.50
N ASN A 65 -5.63 0.06 -3.24
CA ASN A 65 -7.08 0.32 -3.18
C ASN A 65 -7.81 -0.35 -1.99
N GLY A 66 -7.07 -0.91 -1.02
CA GLY A 66 -7.64 -1.52 0.18
C GLY A 66 -8.21 -2.93 -0.03
N ASN A 67 -7.69 -3.70 -0.98
CA ASN A 67 -8.24 -5.04 -1.27
C ASN A 67 -8.18 -5.98 -0.04
N GLN A 68 -7.17 -5.85 0.83
CA GLN A 68 -7.07 -6.65 2.05
C GLN A 68 -8.21 -6.34 3.04
N LEU A 69 -8.64 -5.09 3.13
CA LEU A 69 -9.71 -4.63 4.03
C LEU A 69 -11.05 -5.33 3.76
N GLU A 70 -11.29 -5.78 2.53
CA GLU A 70 -12.51 -6.51 2.16
C GLU A 70 -12.62 -7.88 2.86
N PHE A 71 -11.50 -8.41 3.36
CA PHE A 71 -11.43 -9.72 4.02
C PHE A 71 -11.25 -9.62 5.54
N LEU A 72 -10.89 -8.43 6.06
CA LEU A 72 -10.64 -8.25 7.50
C LEU A 72 -11.96 -8.04 8.26
N ASN A 73 -12.02 -8.59 9.47
CA ASN A 73 -13.11 -8.34 10.43
C ASN A 73 -13.09 -6.87 10.89
N ASP A 74 -14.28 -6.29 11.12
CA ASP A 74 -14.47 -4.89 11.51
C ASP A 74 -13.88 -4.54 12.89
N ASN A 75 -13.59 -5.55 13.71
CA ASN A 75 -13.02 -5.39 15.05
C ASN A 75 -11.50 -5.16 15.06
N ILE A 76 -10.83 -5.21 13.90
CA ILE A 76 -9.40 -4.97 13.77
C ILE A 76 -9.17 -3.52 13.35
N GLU A 77 -8.33 -2.79 14.09
CA GLU A 77 -7.83 -1.48 13.68
C GLU A 77 -6.77 -1.63 12.58
N VAL A 78 -6.89 -0.89 11.48
CA VAL A 78 -6.00 -1.05 10.32
C VAL A 78 -5.32 0.27 9.97
N GLY A 79 -4.02 0.36 10.22
CA GLY A 79 -3.22 1.47 9.75
C GLY A 79 -2.85 1.32 8.27
N LEU A 80 -3.23 2.29 7.44
CA LEU A 80 -3.01 2.28 5.99
C LEU A 80 -1.76 3.08 5.61
N TYR A 81 -0.81 2.41 4.95
CA TYR A 81 0.42 3.04 4.49
C TYR A 81 0.66 2.74 3.02
N ASP A 82 0.93 3.78 2.23
CA ASP A 82 1.38 3.66 0.85
C ASP A 82 2.43 4.73 0.57
N ILE A 83 3.42 4.41 -0.25
CA ILE A 83 4.43 5.38 -0.69
C ILE A 83 3.76 6.49 -1.52
N ASN A 84 2.66 6.17 -2.21
CA ASN A 84 1.77 7.13 -2.83
C ASN A 84 0.71 7.59 -1.80
N LYS A 85 0.99 8.72 -1.15
CA LYS A 85 0.11 9.30 -0.12
C LYS A 85 -1.33 9.53 -0.61
N PHE A 86 -1.52 9.83 -1.90
CA PHE A 86 -2.85 10.05 -2.46
C PHE A 86 -3.69 8.75 -2.37
N ILE A 87 -3.12 7.62 -2.78
CA ILE A 87 -3.77 6.31 -2.71
C ILE A 87 -4.12 5.93 -1.27
N ALA A 88 -3.19 6.10 -0.32
CA ALA A 88 -3.49 5.85 1.10
C ALA A 88 -4.64 6.73 1.61
N SER A 89 -4.67 8.01 1.22
CA SER A 89 -5.70 8.96 1.64
C SER A 89 -7.07 8.66 1.01
N GLU A 90 -7.10 8.27 -0.27
CA GLU A 90 -8.33 7.85 -0.95
C GLU A 90 -8.89 6.57 -0.34
N THR A 91 -8.03 5.57 -0.11
CA THR A 91 -8.46 4.30 0.51
C THR A 91 -8.97 4.52 1.93
N PHE A 92 -8.30 5.35 2.74
CA PHE A 92 -8.81 5.76 4.05
C PHE A 92 -10.20 6.40 3.93
N SER A 93 -10.36 7.36 3.00
CA SER A 93 -11.65 8.04 2.80
C SER A 93 -12.76 7.08 2.36
N LYS A 94 -12.42 6.05 1.57
CA LYS A 94 -13.34 5.00 1.12
C LYS A 94 -13.82 4.10 2.26
N TYR A 95 -12.93 3.70 3.18
CA TYR A 95 -13.22 2.67 4.19
C TYR A 95 -13.47 3.20 5.61
N SER A 96 -13.13 4.46 5.93
CA SER A 96 -13.31 5.06 7.28
C SER A 96 -14.75 5.07 7.81
N LYS A 97 -15.74 4.82 6.95
CA LYS A 97 -17.16 4.72 7.33
C LYS A 97 -17.60 3.29 7.67
N THR A 98 -16.84 2.29 7.24
CA THR A 98 -17.23 0.87 7.31
C THR A 98 -16.21 0.00 8.02
N LYS A 99 -14.99 0.51 8.24
CA LYS A 99 -13.88 -0.17 8.91
C LYS A 99 -13.22 0.76 9.91
N ASN A 100 -12.54 0.19 10.89
CA ASN A 100 -11.70 0.94 11.83
C ASN A 100 -10.32 1.21 11.18
N VAL A 101 -10.25 2.23 10.34
CA VAL A 101 -9.05 2.68 9.59
C VAL A 101 -8.68 4.11 9.93
#